data_AF-A0A8C2EAA3-F1
#
_entry.id   AF-A0A8C2EAA3-F1
#
_cell.length_a   1.000
_cell.length_b   1.000
_cell.length_c   1.000
_cell.angle_alpha   90.00
_cell.angle_beta   90.00
_cell.angle_gamma   90.00
#
_symmetry.space_group_name_H-M   'P 1'
#
loop_
_entity.id
_entity.type
_entity.pdbx_description
1 polymer ?
#
loop_
_entity_poly.entity_id
_entity_poly.type
_entity_poly.pdbx_seq_one_letter_code
_entity_poly.pdbx_strand_id
1 'polypeptide(L)'
;GQPKAAPSVTLFPPSSEELQANKATLVCLISDFYPGAVTVAWKADSSPVKAGVETTTPSKQSNNKYAASSYLSLTPEQWKSHRSYSCQVTHEGSTVEKTVAPTECS
;
A
#
# COMPACT_ATOMS: atom_id res chain seq x y z
N GLY A 1 10.49 15.95 23.00
CA GLY A 1 9.43 15.29 22.20
C GLY A 1 9.99 14.00 21.63
N GLN A 2 9.13 13.05 21.26
CA GLN A 2 9.56 11.81 20.58
C GLN A 2 10.22 12.14 19.23
N PRO A 3 11.33 11.47 18.85
CA PRO A 3 11.99 11.73 17.57
C PRO A 3 11.12 11.29 16.38
N LYS A 4 11.27 11.98 15.25
CA LYS A 4 10.62 11.58 14.00
C LYS A 4 11.11 10.20 13.57
N ALA A 5 10.21 9.41 13.01
CA ALA A 5 10.52 8.10 12.47
C ALA A 5 9.80 7.93 11.13
N ALA A 6 10.54 7.53 10.09
CA ALA A 6 9.99 7.23 8.78
C ALA A 6 9.20 5.92 8.80
N PRO A 7 8.17 5.77 7.94
CA PRO A 7 7.37 4.56 7.89
C PRO A 7 8.15 3.38 7.32
N SER A 8 7.98 2.22 7.95
CA SER A 8 8.19 0.92 7.30
C SER A 8 6.98 0.64 6.41
N VAL A 9 7.22 0.29 5.15
CA VAL A 9 6.15 0.01 4.18
C VAL A 9 6.36 -1.37 3.58
N THR A 10 5.32 -2.19 3.62
CA THR A 10 5.28 -3.50 2.98
C THR A 10 4.06 -3.59 2.07
N LEU A 11 4.26 -4.01 0.83
CA LEU A 11 3.20 -4.13 -0.16
C LEU A 11 3.02 -5.61 -0.54
N PHE A 12 1.79 -6.10 -0.45
CA PHE A 12 1.42 -7.45 -0.83
C PHE A 12 0.58 -7.43 -2.11
N PRO A 13 0.89 -8.28 -3.10
CA PRO A 13 0.01 -8.52 -4.24
C PRO A 13 -1.25 -9.31 -3.80
N PRO A 14 -2.28 -9.41 -4.67
CA PRO A 14 -3.38 -10.34 -4.46
C PRO A 14 -2.85 -11.77 -4.30
N SER A 15 -3.48 -12.57 -3.43
CA SER A 15 -3.11 -13.97 -3.30
C SER A 15 -3.64 -14.80 -4.47
N SER A 16 -3.00 -15.94 -4.75
CA SER A 16 -3.48 -16.86 -5.79
C SER A 16 -4.91 -17.35 -5.51
N GLU A 17 -5.25 -17.60 -4.24
CA GLU A 17 -6.59 -18.02 -3.83
C GLU A 17 -7.63 -16.92 -4.07
N GLU A 18 -7.29 -15.66 -3.79
CA GLU A 18 -8.17 -14.52 -4.06
C GLU A 18 -8.44 -14.36 -5.56
N LEU A 19 -7.39 -14.47 -6.38
CA LEU A 19 -7.51 -14.41 -7.84
C LEU A 19 -8.37 -15.55 -8.40
N GLN A 20 -8.26 -16.76 -7.85
CA GLN A 20 -9.11 -17.90 -8.22
C GLN A 20 -10.58 -17.67 -7.81
N ALA A 21 -10.82 -16.90 -6.76
CA ALA A 21 -12.15 -16.47 -6.33
C ALA A 21 -12.68 -15.22 -7.08
N ASN A 22 -12.04 -14.86 -8.21
CA ASN A 22 -12.40 -13.72 -9.06
C ASN A 22 -12.35 -12.35 -8.35
N LYS A 23 -11.40 -12.17 -7.43
CA LYS A 23 -11.16 -10.92 -6.70
C LYS A 23 -9.66 -10.57 -6.74
N ALA A 24 -9.32 -9.31 -6.52
CA ALA A 24 -7.94 -8.89 -6.39
C ALA A 24 -7.83 -7.71 -5.42
N THR A 25 -7.05 -7.86 -4.36
CA THR A 25 -6.79 -6.79 -3.40
C THR A 25 -5.29 -6.66 -3.14
N LEU A 26 -4.74 -5.48 -3.40
CA LEU A 26 -3.42 -5.14 -2.90
C LEU A 26 -3.51 -4.60 -1.48
N VAL A 27 -2.53 -4.96 -0.65
CA VAL A 27 -2.46 -4.52 0.75
C VAL A 27 -1.14 -3.82 1.01
N CYS A 28 -1.20 -2.54 1.36
CA CYS A 28 -0.06 -1.74 1.77
C CYS A 28 -0.09 -1.55 3.30
N LEU A 29 0.78 -2.25 4.00
CA LEU A 29 0.96 -2.10 5.44
C LEU A 29 1.99 -1.00 5.73
N ILE A 30 1.65 -0.12 6.66
CA ILE A 30 2.44 1.06 7.02
C ILE A 30 2.63 1.05 8.53
N SER A 31 3.87 0.97 9.00
CA SER A 31 4.17 0.90 10.43
C SER A 31 5.33 1.79 10.84
N ASP A 32 5.54 1.91 12.15
CA ASP A 32 6.74 2.49 12.75
C ASP A 32 7.02 3.97 12.46
N PHE A 33 6.00 4.74 12.07
CA PHE A 33 6.14 6.16 11.78
C PHE A 33 5.73 7.07 12.95
N TYR A 34 6.34 8.25 13.00
CA TYR A 34 5.99 9.32 13.93
C TYR A 34 6.47 10.68 13.38
N PRO A 35 5.67 11.75 13.41
CA PRO A 35 4.29 11.89 13.92
C PRO A 35 3.25 11.11 13.11
N GLY A 36 1.99 11.05 13.58
CA GLY A 36 0.98 10.13 13.06
C GLY A 36 0.29 10.49 11.74
N ALA A 37 0.73 11.52 11.02
CA ALA A 37 0.12 11.92 9.75
C ALA A 37 0.88 11.32 8.55
N VAL A 38 0.15 10.61 7.68
CA VAL A 38 0.68 10.07 6.41
C VAL A 38 -0.32 10.34 5.28
N THR A 39 0.19 10.46 4.06
CA THR A 39 -0.62 10.46 2.83
C THR A 39 -0.26 9.23 2.00
N VAL A 40 -1.26 8.49 1.54
CA VAL A 40 -1.06 7.31 0.70
C VAL A 40 -1.57 7.59 -0.71
N ALA A 41 -0.78 7.24 -1.72
CA ALA A 41 -1.17 7.27 -3.11
C ALA A 41 -0.86 5.93 -3.77
N TRP A 42 -1.69 5.53 -4.74
CA TRP A 42 -1.51 4.32 -5.51
C TRP A 42 -1.22 4.65 -6.97
N LYS A 43 -0.38 3.84 -7.61
CA LYS A 43 -0.14 3.89 -9.06
C LYS A 43 -0.36 2.51 -9.67
N ALA A 44 -0.93 2.49 -10.87
CA ALA A 44 -0.85 1.38 -11.82
C ALA A 44 0.15 1.80 -12.91
N ASP A 45 1.26 1.09 -13.04
CA ASP A 45 2.44 1.53 -13.76
C ASP A 45 2.89 2.94 -13.31
N SER A 46 2.72 3.95 -14.16
CA SER A 46 3.02 5.37 -13.87
C SER A 46 1.78 6.21 -13.57
N SER A 47 0.56 5.64 -13.72
CA SER A 47 -0.70 6.39 -13.64
C SER A 47 -1.31 6.31 -12.24
N PRO A 48 -1.79 7.44 -11.67
CA PRO A 48 -2.40 7.45 -10.35
C PRO A 48 -3.74 6.71 -10.34
N VAL A 49 -4.00 5.94 -9.28
CA VAL A 49 -5.24 5.20 -9.06
C VAL A 49 -5.89 5.68 -7.76
N LYS A 50 -7.19 5.97 -7.83
CA LYS A 50 -8.02 6.36 -6.67
C LYS A 50 -9.25 5.49 -6.47
N ALA A 51 -9.78 4.91 -7.56
CA ALA A 51 -10.92 4.01 -7.49
C ALA A 51 -10.54 2.74 -6.72
N GLY A 52 -11.40 2.29 -5.81
CA GLY A 52 -11.16 1.10 -5.00
C GLY A 52 -10.10 1.25 -3.91
N VAL A 53 -9.60 2.48 -3.68
CA VAL A 53 -8.63 2.76 -2.61
C VAL A 53 -9.37 3.04 -1.30
N GLU A 54 -9.01 2.28 -0.28
CA GLU A 54 -9.42 2.53 1.10
C GLU A 54 -8.18 2.66 1.99
N THR A 55 -8.15 3.66 2.88
CA THR A 55 -7.01 3.88 3.80
C THR A 55 -7.52 4.08 5.21
N THR A 56 -7.01 3.30 6.16
CA THR A 56 -7.37 3.44 7.56
C THR A 56 -6.75 4.69 8.18
N THR A 57 -7.44 5.33 9.11
CA THR A 57 -6.84 6.37 9.96
C THR A 57 -5.66 5.79 10.77
N PRO A 58 -4.50 6.44 10.77
CA PRO A 58 -3.36 6.02 11.59
C PRO A 58 -3.72 5.87 13.07
N SER A 59 -3.32 4.74 13.66
CA SER A 59 -3.52 4.44 15.08
C SER A 59 -2.20 4.23 15.79
N LYS A 60 -2.11 4.73 17.03
CA LYS A 60 -0.91 4.61 17.85
C LYS A 60 -0.78 3.18 18.38
N GLN A 61 0.39 2.60 18.23
CA GLN A 61 0.74 1.24 18.62
C GLN A 61 1.46 1.21 19.98
N SER A 62 1.65 0.01 20.55
CA SER A 62 2.32 -0.19 21.84
C SER A 62 3.78 0.29 21.88
N ASN A 63 4.46 0.33 20.73
CA ASN A 63 5.81 0.88 20.58
C ASN A 63 5.86 2.43 20.49
N ASN A 64 4.75 3.12 20.79
CA ASN A 64 4.56 4.56 20.72
C ASN A 64 4.69 5.17 19.31
N LYS A 65 4.72 4.36 18.25
CA LYS A 65 4.67 4.81 16.86
C LYS A 65 3.28 4.54 16.27
N TYR A 66 3.03 5.02 15.06
CA TYR A 66 1.76 4.84 14.39
C TYR A 66 1.83 3.71 13.36
N ALA A 67 0.67 3.12 13.09
CA ALA A 67 0.45 2.21 11.99
C ALA A 67 -0.85 2.55 11.26
N ALA A 68 -0.89 2.22 9.97
CA ALA A 68 -2.04 2.33 9.10
C ALA A 68 -1.96 1.24 8.01
N SER A 69 -3.08 0.98 7.35
CA SER A 69 -3.15 0.12 6.18
C SER A 69 -3.87 0.85 5.05
N SER A 70 -3.47 0.59 3.81
CA SER A 70 -4.23 0.95 2.63
C SER A 70 -4.47 -0.26 1.75
N TYR A 71 -5.66 -0.32 1.18
CA TYR A 71 -6.14 -1.39 0.33
C TYR A 71 -6.47 -0.80 -1.03
N LEU A 72 -6.15 -1.54 -2.09
CA LEU A 72 -6.59 -1.24 -3.44
C LEU A 72 -7.33 -2.46 -4.00
N SER A 73 -8.65 -2.35 -4.10
CA SER A 73 -9.50 -3.37 -4.68
C SER A 73 -9.60 -3.20 -6.20
N LEU A 74 -9.40 -4.30 -6.92
CA LEU A 74 -9.37 -4.39 -8.39
C LEU A 74 -10.12 -5.64 -8.85
N THR A 75 -10.33 -5.77 -10.16
CA THR A 75 -10.59 -7.08 -10.77
C THR A 75 -9.27 -7.82 -11.06
N PRO A 76 -9.28 -9.16 -11.15
CA PRO A 76 -8.12 -9.93 -11.59
C PRO A 76 -7.56 -9.49 -12.95
N GLU A 77 -8.43 -9.06 -13.87
CA GLU A 77 -8.04 -8.57 -15.20
C GLU A 77 -7.27 -7.25 -15.08
N GLN A 78 -7.74 -6.31 -14.26
CA GLN A 78 -7.03 -5.06 -13.99
C GLN A 78 -5.68 -5.29 -13.31
N TRP A 79 -5.62 -6.24 -12.37
CA TRP A 79 -4.34 -6.62 -11.76
C TRP A 79 -3.35 -7.10 -12.83
N LYS A 80 -3.77 -8.03 -13.70
CA LYS A 80 -2.92 -8.62 -14.74
C LYS A 80 -2.63 -7.71 -15.94
N SER A 81 -3.42 -6.67 -16.18
CA SER A 81 -3.27 -5.79 -17.35
C SER A 81 -2.16 -4.74 -17.21
N HIS A 82 -1.62 -4.56 -16.01
CA HIS A 82 -0.55 -3.61 -15.71
C HIS A 82 0.74 -4.34 -15.37
N ARG A 83 1.89 -3.71 -15.66
CA ARG A 83 3.20 -4.32 -15.36
C ARG A 83 3.49 -4.27 -13.86
N SER A 84 3.01 -3.24 -13.19
CA SER A 84 3.19 -3.11 -11.75
C SER A 84 2.15 -2.22 -11.09
N TYR A 85 2.04 -2.37 -9.78
CA TYR A 85 1.33 -1.45 -8.91
C TYR A 85 2.25 -0.98 -7.79
N SER A 86 2.11 0.29 -7.42
CA SER A 86 2.91 0.91 -6.37
C SER A 86 2.06 1.54 -5.30
N CYS A 87 2.45 1.35 -4.04
CA CYS A 87 1.97 2.12 -2.90
C CYS A 87 3.03 3.16 -2.52
N GLN A 88 2.64 4.43 -2.53
CA GLN A 88 3.49 5.57 -2.17
C GLN A 88 3.00 6.16 -0.85
N VAL A 89 3.83 6.06 0.18
CA VAL A 89 3.53 6.61 1.51
C VAL A 89 4.38 7.84 1.75
N THR A 90 3.74 9.00 1.86
CA THR A 90 4.40 10.26 2.16
C THR A 90 4.23 10.60 3.64
N HIS A 91 5.36 10.82 4.31
CA HIS A 91 5.45 11.14 5.73
C HIS A 91 6.46 12.28 5.91
N GLU A 92 6.04 13.38 6.53
CA GLU A 92 6.91 14.55 6.82
C GLU A 92 7.68 15.07 5.59
N GLY A 93 7.08 15.00 4.40
CA GLY A 93 7.66 15.47 3.13
C GLY A 93 8.54 14.45 2.39
N SER A 94 8.80 13.28 2.97
CA SER A 94 9.54 12.19 2.35
C SER A 94 8.61 11.06 1.92
N THR A 95 8.85 10.47 0.75
CA THR A 95 8.02 9.38 0.21
C THR A 95 8.78 8.06 0.20
N VAL A 96 8.15 7.02 0.75
CA VAL A 96 8.58 5.63 0.61
C VAL A 96 7.65 4.95 -0.39
N GLU A 97 8.22 4.38 -1.45
CA GLU A 97 7.48 3.65 -2.49
C GLU A 97 7.80 2.16 -2.43
N LYS A 98 6.77 1.32 -2.49
CA LYS A 98 6.88 -0.12 -2.71
C LYS A 98 6.09 -0.50 -3.94
N THR A 99 6.63 -1.45 -4.70
CA THR A 99 6.09 -1.87 -5.99
C THR A 99 6.02 -3.38 -6.03
N VAL A 100 4.90 -3.91 -6.54
CA VAL A 100 4.72 -5.33 -6.85
C VAL A 100 4.28 -5.45 -8.30
N ALA A 101 4.57 -6.60 -8.90
CA ALA A 101 4.14 -6.93 -10.25
C ALA A 101 3.25 -8.18 -10.20
N PRO A 102 2.27 -8.31 -11.10
CA PRO A 102 1.70 -9.61 -11.42
C PRO A 102 2.85 -10.53 -11.80
N THR A 103 3.00 -11.65 -11.11
CA THR A 103 4.05 -12.62 -11.40
C THR A 103 3.96 -13.04 -12.86
N GLU A 104 4.99 -12.79 -13.65
CA GLU A 104 5.30 -13.61 -14.83
C GLU A 104 5.76 -14.98 -14.29
N CYS A 105 4.81 -15.84 -13.91
CA CYS A 105 5.14 -17.26 -13.81
C CYS A 105 5.20 -17.80 -15.23
N SER A 106 6.40 -17.79 -15.82
CA SER A 106 6.76 -18.66 -16.95
C SER A 106 6.92 -20.10 -16.47
#